data_AF-A0A559GBY9-F1
#
_entry.id   AF-A0A559GBY9-F1
#
_cell.length_a   1.000
_cell.length_b   1.000
_cell.length_c   1.000
_cell.angle_alpha   90.00
_cell.angle_beta   90.00
_cell.angle_gamma   90.00
#
_symmetry.space_group_name_H-M   'P 1'
#
loop_
_entity.id
_entity.type
_entity.pdbx_description
1 polymer ?
#
loop_
_entity_poly.entity_id
_entity_poly.type
_entity_poly.pdbx_seq_one_letter_code
_entity_poly.pdbx_strand_id
1 'polypeptide(L)'
;AQNYRYNRDSRTCYSTINVNDYVEHRAEVLQTYAQKLATRVLEEGRSQQTDPMSNSERKIIHRIISRMDGVTSYSEGDEPNRYVVVDAE
;
A
#
# COMPACT_ATOMS: atom_id res chain seq x y z
N ALA A 1 36.47 -39.33 -27.64
CA ALA A 1 35.26 -39.79 -26.92
C ALA A 1 34.66 -38.58 -26.21
N GLN A 2 33.67 -37.91 -26.80
CA GLN A 2 32.24 -38.14 -26.58
C GLN A 2 31.82 -38.00 -25.10
N ASN A 3 31.13 -36.91 -24.75
CA ASN A 3 29.66 -36.95 -24.69
C ASN A 3 29.03 -35.56 -24.45
N TYR A 4 28.31 -35.11 -25.48
CA TYR A 4 27.21 -34.15 -25.42
C TYR A 4 26.03 -34.81 -24.69
N ARG A 5 25.39 -34.14 -23.71
CA ARG A 5 23.96 -34.35 -23.43
C ARG A 5 23.26 -33.02 -23.18
N TYR A 6 22.28 -32.78 -24.05
CA TYR A 6 21.32 -31.70 -24.08
C TYR A 6 20.58 -31.55 -22.74
N ASN A 7 20.43 -30.31 -22.27
CA ASN A 7 19.22 -29.93 -21.54
C ASN A 7 18.53 -28.83 -22.35
N ARG A 8 17.37 -29.21 -22.91
CA ARG A 8 16.46 -28.42 -23.74
C ARG A 8 15.34 -27.98 -22.80
N ASP A 9 14.86 -26.75 -22.99
CA ASP A 9 13.75 -26.08 -22.27
C ASP A 9 14.10 -25.30 -20.99
N SER A 10 15.01 -24.32 -21.12
CA SER A 10 14.89 -23.06 -20.38
C SER A 10 13.99 -22.10 -21.16
N ARG A 11 12.67 -22.31 -21.09
CA ARG A 11 11.70 -21.23 -21.38
C ARG A 11 11.77 -20.24 -20.23
N THR A 12 12.80 -19.41 -20.23
CA THR A 12 12.88 -18.22 -19.37
C THR A 12 11.81 -17.25 -19.86
N CYS A 13 10.60 -17.40 -19.34
CA CYS A 13 9.56 -16.40 -19.50
C CYS A 13 9.96 -15.20 -18.64
N TYR A 14 10.62 -14.21 -19.25
CA TYR A 14 10.66 -12.87 -18.68
C TYR A 14 9.22 -12.34 -18.73
N SER A 15 8.45 -12.57 -17.66
CA SER A 15 7.21 -11.85 -17.48
C SER A 15 7.59 -10.43 -17.10
N THR A 16 7.65 -9.53 -18.08
CA THR A 16 7.70 -8.10 -17.85
C THR A 16 6.38 -7.70 -17.21
N ILE A 17 6.33 -7.72 -15.87
CA ILE A 17 5.28 -7.04 -15.11
C ILE A 17 5.40 -5.57 -15.50
N ASN A 18 4.41 -5.03 -16.22
CA ASN A 18 4.31 -3.60 -16.46
C ASN A 18 4.06 -2.94 -15.09
N VAL A 19 5.15 -2.49 -14.47
CA VAL A 19 5.13 -1.92 -13.11
C VAL A 19 4.31 -0.62 -13.09
N ASN A 20 4.23 0.11 -14.20
CA ASN A 20 3.47 1.36 -14.28
C ASN A 20 1.98 1.17 -13.92
N ASP A 21 1.28 0.22 -14.57
CA ASP A 21 -0.15 0.01 -14.29
C ASP A 21 -0.38 -0.52 -12.87
N TYR A 22 0.49 -1.40 -12.37
CA TYR A 22 0.33 -1.95 -11.02
C TYR A 22 0.53 -0.89 -9.94
N VAL A 23 1.55 -0.04 -10.08
CA VAL A 23 1.84 1.03 -9.11
C VAL A 23 0.75 2.10 -9.14
N GLU A 24 0.29 2.48 -10.32
CA GLU A 24 -0.78 3.46 -10.50
C GLU A 24 -2.08 2.94 -9.91
N HIS A 25 -2.47 1.71 -10.23
CA HIS A 25 -3.67 1.09 -9.68
C HIS A 25 -3.59 0.89 -8.16
N ARG A 26 -2.41 0.54 -7.63
CA ARG A 26 -2.22 0.41 -6.18
C ARG A 26 -2.37 1.75 -5.46
N ALA A 27 -1.88 2.83 -6.06
CA ALA A 27 -2.03 4.18 -5.50
C ALA A 27 -3.51 4.62 -5.48
N GLU A 28 -4.27 4.34 -6.55
CA GLU A 28 -5.71 4.62 -6.60
C GLU A 28 -6.50 3.86 -5.52
N VAL A 29 -6.16 2.59 -5.29
CA VAL A 29 -6.77 1.78 -4.23
C VAL A 29 -6.48 2.38 -2.85
N LEU A 30 -5.23 2.76 -2.58
CA LEU A 30 -4.86 3.39 -1.31
C LEU A 30 -5.53 4.75 -1.12
N GLN A 31 -5.69 5.52 -2.20
CA GLN A 31 -6.42 6.78 -2.16
C GLN A 31 -7.88 6.59 -1.79
N THR A 32 -8.56 5.65 -2.46
CA THR A 32 -9.95 5.32 -2.18
C THR A 32 -10.11 4.81 -0.74
N TYR A 33 -9.17 3.99 -0.27
CA TYR A 33 -9.15 3.46 1.08
C TYR A 33 -8.98 4.55 2.15
N ALA A 34 -7.98 5.42 1.98
CA ALA A 34 -7.71 6.54 2.89
C ALA A 34 -8.91 7.51 2.96
N GLN A 35 -9.50 7.85 1.81
CA GLN A 35 -10.68 8.71 1.75
C GLN A 35 -11.86 8.10 2.52
N LYS A 36 -12.13 6.81 2.35
CA LYS A 36 -13.20 6.10 3.08
C LYS A 36 -12.95 6.08 4.59
N LEU A 37 -11.71 5.88 5.01
CA LEU A 37 -11.34 5.90 6.44
C LEU A 37 -11.60 7.28 7.04
N ALA A 38 -11.09 8.33 6.42
CA ALA A 38 -11.30 9.69 6.91
C ALA A 38 -12.77 10.08 6.93
N THR A 39 -13.55 9.74 5.90
CA THR A 39 -15.01 9.97 5.92
C THR A 39 -15.68 9.26 7.09
N ARG A 40 -15.33 7.99 7.37
CA ARG A 40 -15.86 7.28 8.54
C ARG A 40 -15.46 7.91 9.87
N VAL A 41 -14.21 8.37 9.99
CA VAL A 41 -13.74 9.06 11.21
C VAL A 41 -14.52 10.35 11.43
N LEU A 42 -14.76 11.13 10.38
CA LEU A 42 -15.57 12.36 10.44
C LEU A 42 -17.04 12.08 10.77
N GLU A 43 -17.62 11.00 10.24
CA GLU A 43 -19.01 10.62 10.48
C GLU A 43 -19.23 10.02 11.88
N GLU A 44 -18.33 9.12 12.31
CA GLU A 44 -18.46 8.41 13.58
C GLU A 44 -17.83 9.15 14.76
N GLY A 45 -16.95 10.13 14.49
CA GLY A 45 -16.22 10.89 15.52
C GLY A 45 -15.25 10.05 16.35
N ARG A 46 -14.80 8.90 15.81
CA ARG A 46 -13.86 8.00 16.49
C ARG A 46 -12.68 7.67 15.60
N SER A 47 -11.51 7.54 16.21
CA SER A 47 -10.27 7.13 15.54
C SER A 47 -10.42 5.76 14.88
N GLN A 48 -9.85 5.59 13.69
CA GLN A 48 -9.82 4.33 12.95
C GLN A 48 -8.38 3.93 12.63
N GLN A 49 -8.06 2.67 12.87
CA GLN A 49 -6.74 2.09 12.61
C GLN A 49 -6.74 1.31 11.28
N THR A 50 -5.65 1.41 10.53
CA THR A 50 -5.45 0.64 9.31
C THR A 50 -4.87 -0.74 9.61
N ASP A 51 -4.90 -1.62 8.61
CA ASP A 51 -4.05 -2.82 8.64
C ASP A 51 -2.56 -2.42 8.58
N PRO A 52 -1.64 -3.24 9.13
CA PRO A 52 -0.21 -3.04 8.94
C PRO A 52 0.19 -3.03 7.47
N MET A 53 1.05 -2.08 7.09
CA MET A 53 1.46 -1.89 5.70
C MET A 53 2.90 -1.39 5.58
N SER A 54 3.44 -1.49 4.36
CA SER A 54 4.81 -1.06 4.07
C SER A 54 5.00 0.45 4.29
N ASN A 55 6.24 0.87 4.54
CA ASN A 55 6.61 2.28 4.72
C ASN A 55 6.10 3.16 3.55
N SER A 56 6.20 2.66 2.31
CA SER A 56 5.76 3.38 1.12
C SER A 56 4.25 3.60 1.11
N GLU A 57 3.46 2.57 1.40
CA GLU A 57 1.99 2.68 1.47
C GLU A 57 1.56 3.63 2.59
N ARG A 58 2.24 3.54 3.74
CA ARG A 58 2.01 4.43 4.89
C ARG A 58 2.19 5.91 4.55
N LYS A 59 3.28 6.22 3.83
CA LYS A 59 3.56 7.58 3.35
C LYS A 59 2.49 8.08 2.39
N ILE A 60 1.96 7.21 1.53
CA ILE A 60 0.86 7.56 0.61
C ILE A 60 -0.38 7.91 1.42
N ILE A 61 -0.79 7.07 2.38
CA ILE A 61 -1.95 7.35 3.24
C ILE A 61 -1.77 8.66 4.00
N HIS A 62 -0.63 8.85 4.68
CA HIS A 62 -0.36 10.09 5.41
C HIS A 62 -0.48 11.34 4.53
N ARG A 63 0.07 11.29 3.31
CA ARG A 63 -0.02 12.41 2.35
C ARG A 63 -1.45 12.69 1.89
N ILE A 64 -2.30 11.66 1.80
CA ILE A 64 -3.69 11.81 1.37
C ILE A 64 -4.52 12.38 2.52
N ILE A 65 -4.39 11.82 3.73
CA ILE A 65 -5.08 12.30 4.92
C ILE A 65 -4.67 13.73 5.26
N SER A 66 -3.39 14.09 5.12
CA SER A 66 -2.92 15.47 5.40
C SER A 66 -3.47 16.54 4.45
N ARG A 67 -4.21 16.15 3.40
CA ARG A 67 -4.89 17.07 2.47
C ARG A 67 -6.38 17.19 2.75
N MET A 68 -6.88 16.44 3.73
CA MET A 68 -8.27 16.43 4.13
C MET A 68 -8.43 17.25 5.41
N ASP A 69 -9.42 18.13 5.45
CA ASP A 69 -9.69 18.96 6.61
C ASP A 69 -10.48 18.17 7.68
N GLY A 70 -10.18 18.43 8.95
CA GLY A 70 -10.88 17.82 10.10
C GLY A 70 -10.42 16.41 10.46
N VAL A 71 -9.34 15.91 9.85
CA VAL A 71 -8.72 14.64 10.20
C VAL A 71 -7.20 14.75 10.27
N THR A 72 -6.60 13.99 11.19
CA THR A 72 -5.16 13.85 11.32
C THR A 72 -4.76 12.37 11.22
N SER A 73 -3.48 12.11 11.00
CA SER A 73 -2.97 10.74 10.99
C SER A 73 -1.60 10.62 11.63
N TYR A 74 -1.39 9.52 12.34
CA TYR A 74 -0.11 9.17 12.96
C TYR A 74 0.16 7.67 12.81
N SER A 75 1.43 7.28 12.86
CA SER A 75 1.82 5.87 12.75
C SER A 75 2.10 5.28 14.13
N GLU A 76 1.53 4.11 14.43
CA GLU A 76 1.78 3.37 15.68
C GLU A 76 2.23 1.93 15.41
N GLY A 77 2.89 1.35 16.40
CA GLY A 77 3.46 -0.01 16.35
C GLY A 77 4.88 -0.06 15.78
N ASP A 78 5.44 -1.27 15.79
CA ASP A 78 6.79 -1.59 15.29
C ASP A 78 6.73 -2.40 14.01
N GLU A 79 7.73 -2.22 13.14
CA GLU A 79 7.82 -2.98 11.89
C GLU A 79 7.95 -4.48 12.19
N PRO A 80 7.23 -5.38 11.49
CA PRO A 80 6.38 -5.17 10.31
C PRO A 80 4.91 -4.86 10.61
N ASN A 81 4.51 -4.84 11.88
CA ASN A 81 3.13 -4.66 12.33
C ASN A 81 2.74 -3.18 12.50
N ARG A 82 3.47 -2.26 11.85
CA ARG A 82 3.27 -0.83 12.02
C ARG A 82 2.15 -0.33 11.12
N TYR A 83 1.18 0.34 11.72
CA TYR A 83 -0.08 0.79 11.09
C TYR A 83 -0.25 2.30 11.20
N VAL A 84 -1.25 2.84 10.48
CA VAL A 84 -1.68 4.24 10.59
C VAL A 84 -2.95 4.30 11.41
N VAL A 85 -3.01 5.27 12.32
CA VAL A 85 -4.24 5.69 12.97
C VAL A 85 -4.67 7.00 12.34
N VAL A 86 -5.93 7.06 11.93
CA VAL A 86 -6.61 8.27 11.45
C VAL A 86 -7.54 8.72 12.56
N ASP A 87 -7.44 9.99 12.96
CA ASP A 87 -8.23 10.56 14.04
C ASP A 87 -8.92 11.85 13.58
N ALA A 88 -10.02 12.21 14.24
CA ALA A 88 -10.69 13.48 13.99
C ALA A 88 -9.87 14.60 14.67
N GLU A 89 -9.72 15.73 13.99
CA GLU A 89 -9.08 16.92 14.58
C GLU A 89 -9.99 17.65 15.58
#